data_AF-A0A7R9YYP9-F1
#
_entry.id   AF-A0A7R9YYP9-F1
#
_cell.length_a   1.000
_cell.length_b   1.000
_cell.length_c   1.000
_cell.angle_alpha   90.00
_cell.angle_beta   90.00
_cell.angle_gamma   90.00
#
_symmetry.space_group_name_H-M   'P 1'
#
loop_
_entity.id
_entity.type
_entity.pdbx_description
1 polymer ?
#
loop_
_entity_poly.entity_id
_entity_poly.type
_entity_poly.pdbx_seq_one_letter_code
_entity_poly.pdbx_strand_id
1 'polypeptide(L)'
;MEVSFIVTFRPESTEDYAYNLVVCTEREKFVVPVIAAGAAPALDVPDLVEFEPTPVKMATRQTLLVRNVGTSGASFALSAPLPFGASPSRGFLQPGETLQVQLSFCPDSCQRYSGEL
;
A
#
# COMPACT_ATOMS: atom_id res chain seq x y z
N MET A 1 2.27 46.45 -7.75
CA MET A 1 0.97 46.10 -7.15
C MET A 1 0.98 44.60 -7.02
N GLU A 2 0.88 44.08 -5.81
CA GLU A 2 0.84 42.64 -5.54
C GLU A 2 -0.62 42.25 -5.32
N VAL A 3 -1.04 41.15 -5.94
CA VAL A 3 -2.41 40.62 -5.79
C VAL A 3 -2.30 39.16 -5.44
N SER A 4 -3.03 38.73 -4.42
CA SER A 4 -3.13 37.35 -3.99
C SER A 4 -4.55 36.84 -4.21
N PHE A 5 -4.66 35.59 -4.64
CA PHE A 5 -5.94 34.92 -4.85
C PHE A 5 -5.97 33.63 -4.02
N ILE A 6 -7.10 33.36 -3.38
CA ILE A 6 -7.34 32.09 -2.69
C ILE A 6 -8.11 31.20 -3.64
N VAL A 7 -7.50 30.08 -4.02
CA VAL A 7 -8.16 29.04 -4.82
C VAL A 7 -8.64 27.96 -3.86
N THR A 8 -9.95 27.71 -3.83
CA THR A 8 -10.56 26.67 -2.98
C THR A 8 -10.90 25.46 -3.83
N PHE A 9 -10.28 24.33 -3.52
CA PHE A 9 -10.60 23.04 -4.13
C PHE A 9 -11.91 22.48 -3.54
N ARG A 10 -12.82 22.01 -4.42
CA ARG A 10 -14.10 21.37 -4.06
C ARG A 10 -14.29 20.13 -4.94
N PRO A 11 -13.78 18.96 -4.52
CA PRO A 11 -13.92 17.73 -5.30
C PRO A 11 -15.38 17.25 -5.32
N GLU A 12 -15.82 16.67 -6.44
CA GLU A 12 -17.12 16.01 -6.57
C GLU A 12 -17.01 14.48 -6.47
N SER A 13 -15.82 13.94 -6.73
CA SER A 13 -15.41 12.53 -6.63
C SER A 13 -14.07 12.40 -5.90
N THR A 14 -13.70 11.16 -5.51
CA THR A 14 -12.42 10.83 -4.86
C THR A 14 -11.33 10.41 -5.85
N GLU A 15 -11.39 10.87 -7.09
CA GLU A 15 -10.41 10.55 -8.12
C GLU A 15 -9.23 11.52 -8.10
N ASP A 16 -8.19 11.23 -8.88
CA ASP A 16 -7.11 12.17 -9.09
C ASP A 16 -7.59 13.34 -9.95
N TYR A 17 -7.27 14.56 -9.53
CA TYR A 17 -7.57 15.78 -10.28
C TYR A 17 -6.29 16.39 -10.83
N ALA A 18 -6.32 16.70 -12.11
CA ALA A 18 -5.34 17.55 -12.76
C ALA A 18 -6.07 18.67 -13.50
N TYR A 19 -5.79 19.92 -13.12
CA TYR A 19 -6.42 21.09 -13.70
C TYR A 19 -5.39 22.16 -14.03
N ASN A 20 -5.47 22.72 -15.23
CA ASN A 20 -4.61 23.80 -15.66
C ASN A 20 -5.30 25.14 -15.40
N LEU A 21 -5.01 25.77 -14.27
CA LEU A 21 -5.52 27.10 -13.96
C LEU A 21 -4.83 28.11 -14.88
N VAL A 22 -5.63 28.75 -15.72
CA VAL A 22 -5.15 29.74 -16.66
C VAL A 22 -5.22 31.12 -16.01
N VAL A 23 -4.08 31.78 -15.91
CA VAL A 23 -4.00 33.17 -15.45
C VAL A 23 -3.80 34.06 -16.68
N CYS A 24 -4.72 35.00 -16.86
CA CYS A 24 -4.68 35.98 -17.95
C CYS A 24 -4.41 37.37 -17.36
N THR A 25 -3.42 38.06 -17.91
CA THR A 25 -3.18 39.49 -17.68
C THR A 25 -3.39 40.24 -19.00
N GLU A 26 -3.28 41.57 -18.96
CA GLU A 26 -3.35 42.39 -20.18
C GLU A 26 -2.21 42.07 -21.17
N ARG A 27 -1.08 41.50 -20.70
CA ARG A 27 0.12 41.30 -21.52
C ARG A 27 0.43 39.85 -21.83
N GLU A 28 0.01 38.93 -20.98
CA GLU A 28 0.40 37.53 -21.07
C GLU A 28 -0.66 36.57 -20.52
N LYS A 29 -0.51 35.32 -20.90
CA LYS A 29 -1.29 34.19 -20.42
C LYS A 29 -0.33 33.10 -19.99
N PHE A 30 -0.45 32.62 -18.77
CA PHE A 30 0.34 31.50 -18.27
C PHE A 30 -0.55 30.50 -17.52
N VAL A 31 -0.01 29.31 -17.32
CA VAL A 31 -0.73 28.18 -16.72
C VAL A 31 -0.09 27.85 -15.38
N VAL A 32 -0.94 27.66 -14.37
CA VAL A 32 -0.59 27.12 -13.07
C VAL A 32 -1.25 25.75 -12.95
N PRO A 33 -0.48 24.64 -12.99
CA PRO A 33 -1.05 23.32 -12.80
C PRO A 33 -1.49 23.14 -11.34
N VAL A 34 -2.71 22.65 -11.16
CA VAL A 34 -3.30 22.27 -9.88
C VAL A 34 -3.50 20.76 -9.92
N ILE A 35 -2.86 20.07 -9.00
CA ILE A 35 -2.91 18.61 -8.89
C ILE A 35 -3.42 18.26 -7.50
N ALA A 36 -4.40 17.36 -7.42
CA ALA A 36 -4.89 16.80 -6.17
C ALA A 36 -4.96 15.27 -6.29
N ALA A 37 -4.31 14.56 -5.37
CA ALA A 37 -4.39 13.11 -5.31
C ALA A 37 -5.74 12.69 -4.70
N GLY A 38 -6.37 11.70 -5.33
CA GLY A 38 -7.62 11.10 -4.91
C GLY A 38 -7.46 10.12 -3.75
N ALA A 39 -8.48 9.29 -3.55
CA ALA A 39 -8.40 8.19 -2.62
C ALA A 39 -7.41 7.14 -3.13
N ALA A 40 -6.50 6.71 -2.26
CA ALA A 40 -5.45 5.77 -2.61
C ALA A 40 -5.42 4.59 -1.62
N PRO A 41 -5.17 3.36 -2.10
CA PRO A 41 -4.99 2.22 -1.22
C PRO A 41 -3.60 2.29 -0.59
N ALA A 42 -3.50 1.95 0.69
CA ALA A 42 -2.22 1.83 1.37
C ALA A 42 -2.31 0.69 2.39
N LEU A 43 -1.46 -0.32 2.23
CA LEU A 43 -1.42 -1.47 3.13
C LEU A 43 -0.23 -1.34 4.07
N ASP A 44 -0.52 -1.45 5.36
CA ASP A 44 0.46 -1.53 6.44
C ASP A 44 0.74 -3.00 6.72
N VAL A 45 1.99 -3.38 6.48
CA VAL A 45 2.56 -4.71 6.68
C VAL A 45 4.00 -4.52 7.19
N PRO A 46 4.52 -5.38 8.08
CA PRO A 46 5.90 -5.27 8.54
C PRO A 46 6.90 -5.58 7.42
N ASP A 47 7.99 -4.84 7.41
CA ASP A 47 9.08 -4.98 6.42
C ASP A 47 9.89 -6.26 6.58
N LEU A 48 9.94 -6.82 7.79
CA LEU A 48 10.70 -8.02 8.13
C LEU A 48 9.91 -8.93 9.07
N VAL A 49 9.92 -10.23 8.76
CA VAL A 49 9.36 -11.28 9.61
C VAL A 49 10.44 -12.33 9.86
N GLU A 50 10.77 -12.55 11.13
CA GLU A 50 11.73 -13.57 11.55
C GLU A 50 11.00 -14.74 12.19
N PHE A 51 11.25 -15.95 11.66
CA PHE A 51 10.82 -17.19 12.28
C PHE A 51 11.83 -17.62 13.35
N GLU A 52 11.32 -18.14 14.45
CA GLU A 52 12.13 -18.82 15.46
C GLU A 52 12.85 -20.05 14.87
N PRO A 53 13.95 -20.52 15.50
CA PRO A 53 14.66 -21.72 15.10
C PRO A 53 13.70 -22.91 14.90
N THR A 54 13.56 -23.34 13.65
CA THR A 54 12.56 -24.34 13.24
C THR A 54 13.23 -25.67 12.86
N PRO A 55 12.79 -26.81 13.41
CA PRO A 55 13.31 -28.12 13.03
C PRO A 55 13.08 -28.46 11.56
N VAL A 56 14.02 -29.20 10.98
CA VAL A 56 13.92 -29.70 9.60
C VAL A 56 12.68 -30.59 9.43
N LYS A 57 11.95 -30.40 8.32
CA LYS A 57 10.70 -31.07 7.94
C LYS A 57 9.52 -30.79 8.88
N MET A 58 9.62 -29.78 9.74
CA MET A 58 8.53 -29.33 10.61
C MET A 58 8.08 -27.94 10.22
N ALA A 59 6.76 -27.75 10.11
CA ALA A 59 6.19 -26.45 9.76
C ALA A 59 5.97 -25.59 11.01
N THR A 60 6.55 -24.40 11.02
CA THR A 60 6.23 -23.33 11.98
C THR A 60 5.31 -22.32 11.31
N ARG A 61 4.40 -21.70 12.09
CA ARG A 61 3.45 -20.71 11.60
C ARG A 61 3.53 -19.44 12.44
N GLN A 62 3.40 -18.29 11.78
CA GLN A 62 3.38 -16.98 12.41
C GLN A 62 2.27 -16.13 11.78
N THR A 63 1.58 -15.35 12.60
CA THR A 63 0.50 -14.49 12.13
C THR A 63 1.04 -13.10 11.81
N LEU A 64 0.80 -12.68 10.57
CA LEU A 64 1.04 -11.35 10.02
C LEU A 64 -0.29 -10.57 10.03
N LEU A 65 -0.27 -9.31 10.43
CA LEU A 65 -1.41 -8.41 10.25
C LEU A 65 -1.21 -7.57 8.99
N VAL A 66 -2.20 -7.57 8.12
CA VAL A 66 -2.29 -6.71 6.93
C VAL A 66 -3.42 -5.73 7.16
N ARG A 67 -3.14 -4.44 7.23
CA ARG A 67 -4.14 -3.41 7.50
C ARG A 67 -4.21 -2.40 6.37
N ASN A 68 -5.41 -2.04 5.94
CA ASN A 68 -5.56 -0.92 5.00
C ASN A 68 -5.60 0.41 5.79
N VAL A 69 -4.53 1.18 5.68
CA VAL A 69 -4.39 2.54 6.25
C VAL A 69 -4.64 3.63 5.20
N GLY A 70 -4.95 3.23 3.96
CA GLY A 70 -5.30 4.14 2.87
C GLY A 70 -6.74 4.65 2.96
N THR A 71 -7.12 5.43 1.94
CA THR A 71 -8.43 6.08 1.84
C THR A 71 -9.34 5.41 0.82
N SER A 72 -8.86 4.41 0.08
CA SER A 72 -9.68 3.54 -0.80
C SER A 72 -9.52 2.07 -0.46
N GLY A 73 -10.43 1.23 -0.97
CA GLY A 73 -10.30 -0.23 -0.87
C GLY A 73 -9.02 -0.75 -1.53
N ALA A 74 -8.40 -1.75 -0.91
CA ALA A 74 -7.11 -2.29 -1.32
C ALA A 74 -7.20 -3.80 -1.58
N SER A 75 -6.86 -4.24 -2.79
CA SER A 75 -6.65 -5.66 -3.11
C SER A 75 -5.18 -6.02 -3.00
N PHE A 76 -4.85 -7.17 -2.43
CA PHE A 76 -3.48 -7.67 -2.39
C PHE A 76 -3.37 -9.13 -2.79
N ALA A 77 -2.16 -9.50 -3.22
CA ALA A 77 -1.74 -10.87 -3.47
C ALA A 77 -0.32 -11.07 -2.93
N LEU A 78 -0.11 -12.13 -2.16
CA LEU A 78 1.16 -12.50 -1.53
C LEU A 78 1.73 -13.74 -2.21
N SER A 79 3.04 -13.78 -2.40
CA SER A 79 3.73 -14.89 -3.06
C SER A 79 4.99 -15.29 -2.31
N ALA A 80 4.87 -16.29 -1.45
CA ALA A 80 6.02 -16.85 -0.74
C ALA A 80 6.67 -17.99 -1.54
N PRO A 81 7.99 -17.95 -1.82
CA PRO A 81 8.70 -19.10 -2.38
C PRO A 81 8.90 -20.18 -1.31
N LEU A 82 8.94 -21.46 -1.72
CA LEU A 82 9.33 -22.54 -0.83
C LEU A 82 10.71 -22.26 -0.21
N PRO A 83 10.95 -22.59 1.07
CA PRO A 83 10.08 -23.34 2.00
C PRO A 83 9.03 -22.49 2.75
N PHE A 84 8.79 -21.25 2.33
CA PHE A 84 7.81 -20.36 2.93
C PHE A 84 6.43 -20.51 2.29
N GLY A 85 5.40 -20.08 3.00
CA GLY A 85 4.02 -20.05 2.54
C GLY A 85 3.23 -18.92 3.22
N ALA A 86 2.14 -18.48 2.58
CA ALA A 86 1.25 -17.45 3.10
C ALA A 86 -0.22 -17.79 2.81
N SER A 87 -1.08 -17.70 3.83
CA SER A 87 -2.51 -17.99 3.70
C SER A 87 -3.36 -17.08 4.58
N PRO A 88 -4.39 -16.39 4.04
CA PRO A 88 -4.75 -16.37 2.62
C PRO A 88 -3.71 -15.60 1.79
N SER A 89 -3.48 -16.06 0.56
CA SER A 89 -2.54 -15.41 -0.36
C SER A 89 -3.16 -14.23 -1.11
N ARG A 90 -4.47 -14.01 -1.00
CA ARG A 90 -5.18 -12.89 -1.62
C ARG A 90 -6.24 -12.36 -0.68
N GLY A 91 -6.52 -11.07 -0.77
CA GLY A 91 -7.56 -10.43 0.02
C GLY A 91 -7.97 -9.08 -0.54
N PHE A 92 -9.08 -8.58 -0.03
CA PHE A 92 -9.57 -7.22 -0.27
C PHE A 92 -9.92 -6.60 1.08
N LEU A 93 -9.46 -5.38 1.32
CA LEU A 93 -9.68 -4.65 2.57
C LEU A 93 -10.22 -3.26 2.29
N GLN A 94 -11.34 -2.91 2.92
CA GLN A 94 -11.83 -1.53 2.98
C GLN A 94 -10.91 -0.66 3.86
N PRO A 95 -10.94 0.68 3.70
CA PRO A 95 -10.21 1.59 4.59
C PRO A 95 -10.45 1.29 6.07
N GLY A 96 -9.38 1.10 6.82
CA GLY A 96 -9.41 0.78 8.25
C GLY A 96 -9.55 -0.71 8.58
N GLU A 97 -9.88 -1.58 7.62
CA GLU A 97 -9.99 -3.02 7.85
C GLU A 97 -8.61 -3.68 8.02
N THR A 98 -8.60 -4.81 8.73
CA THR A 98 -7.41 -5.61 8.99
C THR A 98 -7.69 -7.08 8.71
N LEU A 99 -6.73 -7.76 8.10
CA LEU A 99 -6.74 -9.21 7.88
C LEU A 99 -5.55 -9.86 8.58
N GLN A 100 -5.78 -11.03 9.18
CA GLN A 100 -4.72 -11.92 9.62
C GLN A 100 -4.29 -12.83 8.48
N VAL A 101 -3.02 -12.77 8.12
CA VAL A 101 -2.37 -13.69 7.19
C VAL A 101 -1.46 -14.62 7.98
N GLN A 102 -1.62 -15.92 7.80
CA GLN A 102 -0.74 -16.92 8.38
C GLN A 102 0.43 -17.18 7.44
N LEU A 103 1.63 -16.80 7.88
CA LEU A 103 2.88 -17.20 7.25
C LEU A 103 3.30 -18.57 7.79
N SER A 104 3.90 -19.39 6.93
CA SER A 104 4.40 -20.72 7.28
C SER A 104 5.82 -20.92 6.77
N PHE A 105 6.63 -21.66 7.51
CA PHE A 105 7.99 -22.01 7.14
C PHE A 105 8.24 -23.49 7.45
N CYS A 106 8.68 -24.27 6.45
CA CYS A 106 8.94 -25.70 6.58
C CYS A 106 10.29 -26.07 5.93
N PRO A 107 11.42 -25.95 6.63
CA PRO A 107 12.75 -26.14 6.06
C PRO A 107 13.06 -27.59 5.72
N ASP A 108 13.66 -27.85 4.56
CA ASP A 108 14.00 -29.21 4.11
C ASP A 108 15.39 -29.68 4.58
N SER A 109 16.24 -28.74 4.98
CA SER A 109 17.61 -28.98 5.47
C SER A 109 18.00 -27.99 6.57
N CYS A 110 18.98 -28.37 7.40
CA CYS A 110 19.43 -27.57 8.55
C CYS A 110 20.39 -26.47 8.09
N GLN A 111 19.82 -25.35 7.65
CA GLN A 111 20.54 -24.16 7.18
C GLN A 111 19.73 -22.89 7.46
N ARG A 112 20.33 -21.73 7.20
CA ARG A 112 19.61 -20.45 7.23
C ARG A 112 18.82 -20.26 5.93
N TYR A 113 17.58 -19.79 6.05
CA TYR A 113 16.73 -19.43 4.91
C TYR A 113 16.40 -17.94 4.97
N SER A 114 16.26 -17.34 3.80
CA SER A 114 15.75 -15.97 3.60
C SER A 114 14.93 -15.97 2.30
N GLY A 115 13.88 -15.17 2.27
CA GLY A 115 13.01 -15.04 1.10
C GLY A 115 12.27 -13.72 1.11
N GLU A 116 11.65 -13.40 -0.01
CA GLU A 116 10.81 -12.21 -0.22
C GLU A 116 9.36 -12.68 -0.46
N LEU A 117 8.39 -11.85 -0.06
CA LEU A 117 6.95 -12.15 -0.06
C LEU A 117 6.19 -11.39 -1.14
#